data_AF-A0A1B6E5U9-F1
#
_entry.id   AF-A0A1B6E5U9-F1
#
_cell.length_a   1.000
_cell.length_b   1.000
_cell.length_c   1.000
_cell.angle_alpha   90.00
_cell.angle_beta   90.00
_cell.angle_gamma   90.00
#
_symmetry.space_group_name_H-M   'P 1'
#
loop_
_entity.id
_entity.type
_entity.pdbx_description
1 polymer ?
#
loop_
_entity_poly.entity_id
_entity_poly.type
_entity_poly.pdbx_seq_one_letter_code
_entity_poly.pdbx_strand_id
1 'polypeptide(L)'
;SNHIHKRSVEDQFQKVKDQLQKVEDKQLPLMYDWSEIGAVTAVHDQKNCGACWAFSTIGVVESMNFIKNKTMQELSVQQAIDCAGNSNHGCKGGSSCRLAAWLAKNKTKIQPATTYPLTFETGVCKLKNETTVGAQVKNYTCQNETTVGVQVKNYKCQNLINKEEDIISLLANHGPVTVIVNAKSWQHYSNGVIQFNCTSSVHSLNHAVQIVGTLQKFLFI
;
A
#
# COMPACT_ATOMS: atom_id res chain seq x y z
N SER A 1 21.82 -5.96 -20.88
CA SER A 1 20.46 -5.41 -20.67
C SER A 1 20.21 -4.79 -19.30
N ASN A 2 20.57 -5.42 -18.17
CA ASN A 2 20.25 -4.90 -16.82
C ASN A 2 20.90 -3.55 -16.43
N HIS A 3 22.10 -3.24 -16.95
CA HIS A 3 22.79 -1.98 -16.62
C HIS A 3 22.11 -0.73 -17.22
N ILE A 4 21.48 -0.84 -18.39
CA ILE A 4 20.83 0.28 -19.06
C ILE A 4 19.51 0.63 -18.36
N HIS A 5 18.75 -0.38 -17.93
CA HIS A 5 17.49 -0.20 -17.22
C HIS A 5 17.70 0.40 -15.82
N LYS A 6 18.75 -0.03 -15.11
CA LYS A 6 19.09 0.53 -13.79
C LYS A 6 19.49 2.01 -13.85
N ARG A 7 20.25 2.40 -14.88
CA ARG A 7 20.64 3.80 -15.15
C ARG A 7 19.42 4.68 -15.42
N SER A 8 18.46 4.18 -16.20
CA SER A 8 17.19 4.88 -16.48
C SER A 8 16.34 5.11 -15.22
N VAL A 9 16.29 4.16 -14.28
CA VAL A 9 15.56 4.31 -13.02
C VAL A 9 16.27 5.28 -12.07
N GLU A 10 17.60 5.24 -12.03
CA GLU A 10 18.42 6.20 -11.26
C GLU A 10 18.25 7.63 -11.80
N ASP A 11 18.19 7.81 -13.12
CA ASP A 11 17.94 9.10 -13.78
C ASP A 11 16.52 9.63 -13.52
N GLN A 12 15.50 8.77 -13.57
CA GLN A 12 14.13 9.13 -13.19
C GLN A 12 14.02 9.53 -11.71
N PHE A 13 14.69 8.79 -10.83
CA PHE A 13 14.74 9.08 -9.41
C PHE A 13 15.47 10.40 -9.12
N GLN A 14 16.55 10.69 -9.85
CA GLN A 14 17.28 11.95 -9.72
C GLN A 14 16.45 13.13 -10.24
N LYS A 15 15.78 12.99 -11.39
CA LYS A 15 14.88 14.03 -11.93
C LYS A 15 13.77 14.39 -10.94
N VAL A 16 13.21 13.40 -10.25
CA VAL A 16 12.23 13.61 -9.19
C VAL A 16 12.85 14.26 -7.96
N LYS A 17 14.03 13.81 -7.52
CA LYS A 17 14.76 14.49 -6.43
C LYS A 17 15.06 15.95 -6.77
N ASP A 18 15.39 16.24 -8.02
CA ASP A 18 15.62 17.60 -8.48
C ASP A 18 14.32 18.42 -8.50
N GLN A 19 13.17 17.80 -8.78
CA GLN A 19 11.85 18.42 -8.59
C GLN A 19 11.53 18.68 -7.11
N LEU A 20 11.94 17.78 -6.21
CA LEU A 20 11.83 17.96 -4.76
C LEU A 20 12.80 19.04 -4.23
N GLN A 21 13.98 19.17 -4.83
CA GLN A 21 15.02 20.14 -4.43
C GLN A 21 14.86 21.53 -5.05
N LYS A 22 14.11 21.68 -6.16
CA LYS A 22 13.81 22.99 -6.77
C LYS A 22 12.86 23.86 -5.94
N VAL A 23 12.53 23.42 -4.72
CA VAL A 23 11.78 24.20 -3.75
C VAL A 23 12.75 24.63 -2.65
N GLU A 24 13.34 25.81 -2.82
CA GLU A 24 14.16 26.44 -1.77
C GLU A 24 13.31 26.72 -0.52
N ASP A 25 13.84 26.26 0.62
CA ASP A 25 13.39 26.47 2.01
C ASP A 25 11.88 26.43 2.31
N LYS A 26 11.47 25.35 3.00
CA LYS A 26 10.17 25.14 3.67
C LYS A 26 8.91 24.99 2.81
N GLN A 27 8.96 25.16 1.49
CA GLN A 27 7.79 24.88 0.66
C GLN A 27 7.76 23.40 0.24
N LEU A 28 6.57 22.79 0.29
CA LEU A 28 6.33 21.43 -0.21
C LEU A 28 6.38 21.44 -1.75
N PRO A 29 6.80 20.34 -2.41
CA PRO A 29 6.84 20.25 -3.86
C PRO A 29 5.48 20.59 -4.48
N LEU A 30 5.48 21.50 -5.46
CA LEU A 30 4.28 21.95 -6.18
C LEU A 30 3.55 20.79 -6.88
N MET A 31 4.28 19.79 -7.35
CA MET A 31 3.73 18.59 -7.95
C MET A 31 4.69 17.44 -7.76
N TYR A 32 4.16 16.27 -7.44
CA TYR A 32 4.93 15.04 -7.44
C TYR A 32 4.03 13.81 -7.55
N ASP A 33 4.44 12.82 -8.35
CA ASP A 33 3.73 11.56 -8.54
C ASP A 33 4.73 10.39 -8.52
N TRP A 34 4.58 9.50 -7.54
CA TRP A 34 5.42 8.31 -7.38
C TRP A 34 5.28 7.32 -8.55
N SER A 35 4.17 7.37 -9.29
CA SER A 35 3.95 6.51 -10.46
C SER A 35 4.86 6.87 -11.63
N GLU A 36 5.24 8.15 -11.79
CA GLU A 36 6.12 8.63 -12.87
C GLU A 36 7.53 8.05 -12.81
N ILE A 37 7.95 7.55 -11.64
CA ILE A 37 9.25 6.91 -11.43
C ILE A 37 9.16 5.40 -11.23
N GLY A 38 8.01 4.80 -11.53
CA GLY A 38 7.82 3.34 -11.44
C GLY A 38 7.71 2.81 -10.01
N ALA A 39 7.42 3.67 -9.02
CA ALA A 39 7.23 3.26 -7.63
C ALA A 39 5.80 2.80 -7.33
N VAL A 40 4.92 2.69 -8.33
CA VAL A 40 3.53 2.23 -8.19
C VAL A 40 3.28 1.12 -9.20
N THR A 41 2.66 0.02 -8.75
CA THR A 41 2.30 -1.14 -9.58
C THR A 41 1.12 -0.82 -10.48
N ALA A 42 0.75 -1.75 -11.35
CA ALA A 42 -0.47 -1.61 -12.14
C ALA A 42 -1.70 -1.51 -11.24
N VAL A 43 -2.72 -0.79 -11.68
CA VAL A 43 -3.99 -0.69 -10.95
C VAL A 43 -4.63 -2.07 -10.87
N HIS A 44 -5.03 -2.47 -9.66
CA HIS A 44 -5.72 -3.72 -9.41
C HIS A 44 -7.22 -3.50 -9.14
N ASP A 45 -8.05 -4.42 -9.65
CA ASP A 45 -9.49 -4.45 -9.40
C ASP A 45 -9.81 -5.44 -8.28
N GLN A 46 -10.27 -4.95 -7.12
CA GLN A 46 -10.67 -5.80 -5.99
C GLN A 46 -11.99 -6.56 -6.22
N LYS A 47 -12.72 -6.27 -7.29
CA LYS A 47 -14.04 -6.83 -7.62
C LYS A 47 -15.00 -6.67 -6.43
N ASN A 48 -15.79 -7.70 -6.14
CA ASN A 48 -16.75 -7.73 -5.04
C ASN A 48 -16.14 -8.14 -3.69
N CYS A 49 -14.81 -8.31 -3.60
CA CYS A 49 -14.14 -8.62 -2.36
C CYS A 49 -13.89 -7.34 -1.56
N GLY A 50 -14.34 -7.27 -0.30
CA GLY A 50 -14.11 -6.15 0.61
C GLY A 50 -12.66 -6.04 1.12
N ALA A 51 -11.68 -6.22 0.22
CA ALA A 51 -10.25 -6.29 0.53
C ALA A 51 -9.48 -4.99 0.26
N CYS A 52 -10.15 -3.85 0.09
CA CYS A 52 -9.50 -2.54 -0.11
C CYS A 52 -8.34 -2.29 0.88
N TRP A 53 -8.53 -2.67 2.15
CA TRP A 53 -7.51 -2.60 3.21
C TRP A 53 -6.22 -3.36 2.87
N ALA A 54 -6.33 -4.50 2.19
CA ALA A 54 -5.19 -5.31 1.77
C ALA A 54 -4.53 -4.68 0.54
N PHE A 55 -5.31 -4.35 -0.50
CA PHE A 55 -4.79 -3.71 -1.72
C PHE A 55 -4.04 -2.42 -1.40
N SER A 56 -4.66 -1.51 -0.65
CA SER A 56 -4.07 -0.22 -0.31
C SER A 56 -2.77 -0.36 0.49
N THR A 57 -2.69 -1.35 1.38
CA THR A 57 -1.52 -1.56 2.24
C THR A 57 -0.39 -2.24 1.46
N ILE A 58 -0.71 -3.26 0.67
CA ILE A 58 0.29 -3.97 -0.14
C ILE A 58 0.85 -3.04 -1.23
N GLY A 59 0.04 -2.21 -1.86
CA GLY A 59 0.52 -1.18 -2.80
C GLY A 59 1.55 -0.24 -2.17
N VAL A 60 1.34 0.20 -0.92
CA VAL A 60 2.35 0.98 -0.19
C VAL A 60 3.60 0.13 0.11
N VAL A 61 3.47 -1.15 0.46
CA VAL A 61 4.63 -2.03 0.70
C VAL A 61 5.46 -2.21 -0.57
N GLU A 62 4.83 -2.35 -1.73
CA GLU A 62 5.47 -2.42 -3.04
C GLU A 62 6.23 -1.12 -3.35
N SER A 63 5.56 0.03 -3.18
CA SER A 63 6.19 1.34 -3.37
C SER A 63 7.40 1.54 -2.46
N MET A 64 7.28 1.20 -1.17
CA MET A 64 8.39 1.32 -0.22
C MET A 64 9.53 0.35 -0.55
N ASN A 65 9.23 -0.84 -1.07
CA ASN A 65 10.23 -1.77 -1.57
C ASN A 65 10.99 -1.17 -2.76
N PHE A 66 10.29 -0.57 -3.73
CA PHE A 66 10.91 0.11 -4.85
C PHE A 66 11.76 1.30 -4.40
N ILE A 67 11.23 2.18 -3.53
CA ILE A 67 11.94 3.36 -3.04
C ILE A 67 13.28 2.98 -2.39
N LYS A 68 13.26 1.94 -1.56
CA LYS A 68 14.42 1.47 -0.80
C LYS A 68 15.41 0.64 -1.63
N ASN A 69 14.89 -0.34 -2.38
CA ASN A 69 15.71 -1.38 -3.02
C ASN A 69 15.84 -1.19 -4.54
N LYS A 70 15.17 -0.18 -5.12
CA LYS A 70 15.13 0.11 -6.56
C LYS A 70 14.66 -1.08 -7.41
N THR A 71 13.85 -1.94 -6.81
CA THR A 71 13.34 -3.16 -7.43
C THR A 71 11.83 -3.15 -7.30
N MET A 72 11.15 -3.09 -8.45
CA MET A 72 9.70 -3.20 -8.47
C MET A 72 9.31 -4.68 -8.42
N GLN A 73 8.41 -5.02 -7.52
CA GLN A 73 7.93 -6.38 -7.35
C GLN A 73 6.47 -6.33 -6.94
N GLU A 74 5.62 -6.94 -7.76
CA GLU A 74 4.21 -7.15 -7.44
C GLU A 74 4.10 -8.23 -6.35
N LEU A 75 3.39 -7.90 -5.28
CA LEU A 75 3.27 -8.65 -4.05
C LEU A 75 1.86 -9.22 -3.91
N SER A 76 1.77 -10.37 -3.24
CA SER A 76 0.49 -11.06 -3.10
C SER A 76 -0.45 -10.35 -2.13
N VAL A 77 -1.43 -9.65 -2.68
CA VAL A 77 -2.60 -9.17 -1.93
C VAL A 77 -3.39 -10.35 -1.36
N GLN A 78 -3.49 -11.46 -2.10
CA GLN A 78 -4.22 -12.65 -1.64
C GLN A 78 -3.62 -13.28 -0.38
N GLN A 79 -2.29 -13.27 -0.25
CA GLN A 79 -1.64 -13.70 0.99
C GLN A 79 -2.13 -12.86 2.18
N ALA A 80 -2.28 -11.55 2.01
CA ALA A 80 -2.85 -10.71 3.07
C ALA A 80 -4.33 -11.04 3.32
N ILE A 81 -5.13 -11.25 2.28
CA ILE A 81 -6.55 -11.63 2.40
C ILE A 81 -6.72 -12.93 3.20
N ASP A 82 -5.92 -13.95 2.91
CA ASP A 82 -6.08 -15.30 3.48
C ASP A 82 -5.39 -15.45 4.84
N CYS A 83 -4.27 -14.77 5.06
CA CYS A 83 -3.40 -15.03 6.22
C CYS A 83 -3.41 -13.96 7.29
N ALA A 84 -3.81 -12.71 6.97
CA ALA A 84 -3.70 -11.64 7.96
C ALA A 84 -4.68 -11.88 9.11
N GLY A 85 -4.11 -12.07 10.30
CA GLY A 85 -4.87 -12.09 11.55
C GLY A 85 -5.16 -10.67 12.03
N ASN A 86 -5.15 -10.48 13.35
CA ASN A 86 -5.35 -9.17 13.99
C ASN A 86 -6.69 -8.52 13.61
N SER A 87 -7.77 -9.32 13.59
CA SER A 87 -9.12 -8.89 13.25
C SER A 87 -9.28 -8.31 11.83
N ASN A 88 -8.49 -8.80 10.88
CA ASN A 88 -8.80 -8.73 9.45
C ASN A 88 -9.57 -9.99 9.05
N HIS A 89 -10.56 -9.87 8.17
CA HIS A 89 -11.51 -10.94 7.87
C HIS A 89 -11.61 -11.21 6.36
N GLY A 90 -10.48 -11.13 5.66
CA GLY A 90 -10.40 -11.31 4.20
C GLY A 90 -11.34 -10.36 3.45
N CYS A 91 -12.21 -10.93 2.60
CA CYS A 91 -13.20 -10.19 1.83
C CYS A 91 -14.34 -9.57 2.65
N LYS A 92 -14.45 -9.87 3.96
CA LYS A 92 -15.45 -9.23 4.85
C LYS A 92 -14.97 -7.90 5.44
N GLY A 93 -13.79 -7.43 5.03
CA GLY A 93 -13.20 -6.18 5.51
C GLY A 93 -12.04 -6.40 6.48
N GLY A 94 -11.33 -5.30 6.73
CA GLY A 94 -10.13 -5.27 7.54
C GLY A 94 -9.63 -3.84 7.74
N SER A 95 -8.46 -3.71 8.34
CA SER A 95 -7.84 -2.43 8.66
C SER A 95 -6.38 -2.45 8.19
N SER A 96 -6.03 -1.46 7.37
CA SER A 96 -4.67 -1.25 6.86
C SER A 96 -3.63 -1.12 7.98
N CYS A 97 -4.00 -0.42 9.06
CA CYS A 97 -3.15 -0.32 10.26
C CYS A 97 -2.96 -1.66 10.97
N ARG A 98 -4.02 -2.48 11.08
CA ARG A 98 -3.92 -3.80 11.71
C ARG A 98 -3.11 -4.76 10.85
N LEU A 99 -3.21 -4.67 9.53
CA LEU A 99 -2.38 -5.42 8.59
C LEU A 99 -0.90 -5.03 8.73
N ALA A 100 -0.57 -3.74 8.65
CA ALA A 100 0.80 -3.27 8.82
C ALA A 100 1.41 -3.72 10.16
N ALA A 101 0.62 -3.63 11.24
CA ALA A 101 1.00 -4.12 12.56
C ALA A 101 1.25 -5.63 12.58
N TRP A 102 0.36 -6.42 11.95
CA TRP A 102 0.49 -7.87 11.88
C TRP A 102 1.73 -8.29 11.08
N LEU A 103 1.99 -7.65 9.93
CA LEU A 103 3.17 -7.90 9.09
C LEU A 103 4.48 -7.63 9.85
N ALA A 104 4.56 -6.46 10.51
CA ALA A 104 5.75 -6.08 11.26
C ALA A 104 5.98 -6.98 12.48
N LYS A 105 4.92 -7.24 13.26
CA LYS A 105 4.99 -8.05 14.49
C LYS A 105 5.37 -9.49 14.20
N ASN A 106 4.71 -10.11 13.22
CA ASN A 106 4.92 -11.53 12.90
C ASN A 106 6.09 -11.76 11.96
N LYS A 107 6.78 -10.69 11.54
CA LYS A 107 7.89 -10.74 10.59
C LYS A 107 7.51 -11.46 9.29
N THR A 108 6.23 -11.40 8.92
CA THR A 108 5.71 -12.08 7.75
C THR A 108 6.24 -11.40 6.50
N LYS A 109 6.86 -12.20 5.62
CA LYS A 109 7.24 -11.75 4.28
C LYS A 109 6.04 -11.91 3.36
N ILE A 110 5.63 -10.84 2.69
CA ILE A 110 4.67 -10.95 1.59
C ILE A 110 5.41 -11.47 0.37
N GLN A 111 4.92 -12.57 -0.19
CA GLN A 111 5.49 -13.24 -1.35
C GLN A 111 5.11 -12.51 -2.63
N PRO A 112 5.83 -12.75 -3.74
CA PRO A 112 5.44 -12.26 -5.06
C PRO A 112 4.02 -12.72 -5.43
N ALA A 113 3.28 -11.88 -6.15
CA ALA A 113 1.93 -12.21 -6.62
C ALA A 113 1.90 -13.49 -7.46
N THR A 114 2.98 -13.79 -8.21
CA THR A 114 3.14 -15.04 -8.97
C THR A 114 3.19 -16.29 -8.10
N THR A 115 3.69 -16.17 -6.86
CA THR A 115 3.84 -17.29 -5.92
C THR A 115 2.54 -17.57 -5.17
N TYR A 116 1.74 -16.53 -4.92
CA TYR A 116 0.44 -16.62 -4.28
C TYR A 116 -0.58 -15.79 -5.07
N PRO A 117 -1.13 -16.36 -6.17
CA PRO A 117 -2.01 -15.63 -7.08
C PRO A 117 -3.33 -15.18 -6.45
N LEU A 118 -3.87 -14.10 -7.00
CA LEU A 118 -5.12 -13.47 -6.57
C LEU A 118 -6.34 -14.29 -6.98
N THR A 119 -7.21 -14.61 -6.01
CA THR A 119 -8.46 -15.37 -6.22
C THR A 119 -9.72 -14.56 -5.90
N PHE A 120 -9.57 -13.39 -5.26
CA PHE A 120 -10.67 -12.46 -4.93
C PHE A 120 -11.72 -13.02 -3.96
N GLU A 121 -11.32 -14.00 -3.16
CA GLU A 121 -12.16 -14.64 -2.14
C GLU A 121 -11.35 -14.92 -0.89
N THR A 122 -12.02 -15.05 0.27
CA THR A 122 -11.33 -15.46 1.50
C THR A 122 -11.04 -16.95 1.43
N GLY A 123 -9.78 -17.32 1.23
CA GLY A 123 -9.29 -18.68 1.25
C GLY A 123 -8.68 -19.09 2.59
N VAL A 124 -8.18 -20.32 2.64
CA VAL A 124 -7.32 -20.79 3.73
C VAL A 124 -5.91 -20.28 3.49
N CYS A 125 -5.24 -19.76 4.52
CA CYS A 125 -3.84 -19.33 4.43
C CYS A 125 -2.94 -20.48 3.96
N LYS A 126 -2.27 -20.28 2.81
CA LYS A 126 -1.40 -21.29 2.16
C LYS A 126 0.07 -21.20 2.57
N LEU A 127 0.42 -20.31 3.49
CA LEU A 127 1.79 -20.25 3.99
C LEU A 127 2.11 -21.55 4.73
N LYS A 128 3.13 -22.28 4.28
CA LYS A 128 3.59 -23.50 4.94
C LYS A 128 3.95 -23.17 6.39
N ASN A 129 3.31 -23.86 7.34
CA ASN A 129 3.83 -23.97 8.70
C ASN A 129 4.81 -25.14 8.71
N GLU A 130 6.03 -24.93 9.17
CA GLU A 130 6.71 -26.03 9.84
C GLU A 130 5.96 -26.32 11.14
N THR A 131 5.60 -27.59 11.33
CA THR A 131 4.98 -28.24 12.50
C THR A 131 3.45 -28.44 12.55
N THR A 132 3.11 -29.69 12.19
CA THR A 132 2.26 -30.69 12.90
C THR A 132 0.74 -30.82 12.72
N VAL A 133 0.40 -32.07 12.39
CA VAL A 133 -0.82 -32.86 12.63
C VAL A 133 -1.59 -32.44 13.89
N GLY A 134 -2.91 -32.33 13.77
CA GLY A 134 -3.83 -32.41 14.90
C GLY A 134 -4.33 -31.06 15.41
N ALA A 135 -5.57 -30.75 15.06
CA ALA A 135 -6.53 -29.87 15.74
C ALA A 135 -6.00 -28.97 16.88
N GLN A 136 -5.99 -27.66 16.62
CA GLN A 136 -6.40 -26.52 17.47
C GLN A 136 -5.61 -25.29 17.02
N VAL A 137 -6.24 -24.44 16.22
CA VAL A 137 -5.64 -23.20 15.69
C VAL A 137 -5.46 -22.21 16.84
N LYS A 138 -4.25 -22.17 17.41
CA LYS A 138 -3.78 -21.07 18.27
C LYS A 138 -2.43 -20.60 17.74
N ASN A 139 -2.43 -19.37 17.22
CA ASN A 139 -1.28 -18.62 16.71
C ASN A 139 -0.67 -19.12 15.40
N TYR A 140 -1.13 -18.54 14.29
CA TYR A 140 -0.40 -18.55 13.02
C TYR A 140 0.87 -17.70 13.17
N THR A 141 1.99 -18.31 13.54
CA THR A 141 3.31 -17.69 13.38
C THR A 141 3.81 -18.00 11.98
N CYS A 142 3.63 -17.05 11.06
CA CYS A 142 4.13 -17.17 9.70
C CYS A 142 5.65 -16.96 9.65
N GLN A 143 6.41 -17.95 10.10
CA GLN A 143 7.85 -18.02 9.89
C GLN A 143 8.12 -18.98 8.74
N ASN A 144 8.19 -18.43 7.52
CA ASN A 144 8.79 -19.13 6.41
C ASN A 144 10.22 -18.60 6.25
N GLU A 145 11.21 -19.49 6.38
CA GLU A 145 12.61 -19.25 6.01
C GLU A 145 12.81 -19.19 4.50
N THR A 146 11.74 -19.18 3.69
CA THR A 146 11.88 -18.83 2.28
C THR A 146 12.41 -17.40 2.17
N THR A 147 13.54 -17.27 1.49
CA THR A 147 14.28 -16.01 1.28
C THR A 147 13.53 -15.02 0.39
N VAL A 148 12.40 -15.43 -0.20
CA VAL A 148 11.66 -14.67 -1.22
C VAL A 148 10.47 -13.94 -0.60
N GLY A 149 10.45 -12.61 -0.73
CA GLY A 149 9.35 -11.75 -0.32
C GLY A 149 9.80 -10.50 0.43
N VAL A 150 8.88 -9.57 0.63
CA VAL A 150 9.14 -8.28 1.28
C VAL A 150 8.64 -8.29 2.72
N GLN A 151 9.52 -7.91 3.66
CA GLN A 151 9.19 -7.80 5.08
C GLN A 151 9.00 -6.34 5.48
N VAL A 152 7.84 -6.04 6.06
CA VAL A 152 7.60 -4.75 6.74
C VAL A 152 8.35 -4.75 8.06
N LYS A 153 9.26 -3.79 8.27
CA LYS A 153 10.03 -3.66 9.52
C LYS A 153 9.38 -2.68 10.51
N ASN A 154 8.78 -1.62 9.99
CA ASN A 154 8.16 -0.55 10.74
C ASN A 154 6.93 -0.03 9.98
N TYR A 155 6.02 0.60 10.71
CA TYR A 155 4.84 1.25 10.18
C TYR A 155 4.46 2.41 11.10
N LYS A 156 3.68 3.35 10.57
CA LYS A 156 3.13 4.45 11.35
C LYS A 156 1.66 4.61 10.99
N CYS A 157 0.82 4.67 12.01
CA CYS A 157 -0.60 4.94 11.88
C CYS A 157 -0.91 6.24 12.60
N GLN A 158 -1.41 7.23 11.86
CA GLN A 158 -1.67 8.57 12.37
C GLN A 158 -3.09 8.99 12.05
N ASN A 159 -3.69 9.74 12.97
CA ASN A 159 -4.89 10.50 12.67
C ASN A 159 -4.47 11.83 12.01
N LEU A 160 -4.75 11.93 10.71
CA LEU A 160 -4.44 13.10 9.88
C LEU A 160 -5.70 13.85 9.42
N ILE A 161 -6.80 13.72 10.18
CA ILE A 161 -8.02 14.50 9.94
C ILE A 161 -7.66 15.99 9.99
N ASN A 162 -8.04 16.73 8.94
CA ASN A 162 -7.76 18.17 8.76
C ASN A 162 -6.25 18.51 8.74
N LYS A 163 -5.39 17.55 8.32
CA LYS A 163 -3.93 17.73 8.25
C LYS A 163 -3.39 17.37 6.86
N GLU A 164 -3.95 17.97 5.82
CA GLU A 164 -3.55 17.73 4.42
C GLU A 164 -2.07 18.06 4.19
N GLU A 165 -1.55 19.13 4.81
CA GLU A 165 -0.13 19.50 4.70
C GLU A 165 0.79 18.42 5.29
N ASP A 166 0.38 17.74 6.36
CA ASP A 166 1.14 16.61 6.91
C ASP A 166 1.13 15.42 5.94
N ILE A 167 0.01 15.16 5.26
CA ILE A 167 -0.08 14.11 4.23
C ILE A 167 0.86 14.43 3.07
N ILE A 168 0.84 15.67 2.56
CA ILE A 168 1.71 16.13 1.48
C ILE A 168 3.19 16.02 1.91
N SER A 169 3.51 16.39 3.15
CA SER A 169 4.85 16.24 3.71
C SER A 169 5.29 14.78 3.80
N LEU A 170 4.39 13.86 4.18
CA LEU A 170 4.68 12.43 4.18
C LEU A 170 4.96 11.90 2.76
N LEU A 171 4.15 12.32 1.78
CA LEU A 171 4.32 11.93 0.38
C LEU A 171 5.68 12.39 -0.18
N ALA A 172 6.07 13.64 0.11
CA ALA A 172 7.31 14.22 -0.37
C ALA A 172 8.55 13.58 0.28
N ASN A 173 8.48 13.29 1.58
CA ASN A 173 9.66 12.87 2.35
C ASN A 173 9.81 11.35 2.52
N HIS A 174 8.74 10.57 2.34
CA HIS A 174 8.77 9.14 2.65
C HIS A 174 8.29 8.24 1.52
N GLY A 175 7.17 8.55 0.88
CA GLY A 175 6.54 7.61 -0.04
C GLY A 175 5.02 7.74 -0.09
N PRO A 176 4.37 6.95 -0.97
CA PRO A 176 2.92 6.80 -0.98
C PRO A 176 2.37 6.39 0.38
N VAL A 177 1.13 6.80 0.67
CA VAL A 177 0.48 6.52 1.96
C VAL A 177 -0.89 5.87 1.77
N THR A 178 -1.25 4.95 2.64
CA THR A 178 -2.62 4.42 2.70
C THR A 178 -3.52 5.40 3.45
N VAL A 179 -4.68 5.72 2.89
CA VAL A 179 -5.71 6.54 3.55
C VAL A 179 -7.07 5.84 3.49
N ILE A 180 -7.96 6.24 4.39
CA ILE A 180 -9.36 5.80 4.38
C ILE A 180 -10.23 6.96 3.95
N VAL A 181 -11.10 6.72 2.97
CA VAL A 181 -11.98 7.70 2.35
C VAL A 181 -13.44 7.22 2.41
N ASN A 182 -14.36 8.14 2.16
CA ASN A 182 -15.73 7.82 1.80
C ASN A 182 -15.83 7.80 0.26
N ALA A 183 -15.88 6.61 -0.34
CA ALA A 183 -15.92 6.44 -1.79
C ALA A 183 -17.34 6.32 -2.35
N LYS A 184 -18.39 6.64 -1.58
CA LYS A 184 -19.79 6.42 -2.00
C LYS A 184 -20.15 7.17 -3.29
N SER A 185 -19.60 8.36 -3.49
CA SER A 185 -19.85 9.18 -4.69
C SER A 185 -18.98 8.80 -5.89
N TRP A 186 -18.01 7.89 -5.73
CA TRP A 186 -16.98 7.66 -6.75
C TRP A 186 -17.42 6.70 -7.87
N GLN A 187 -18.51 5.95 -7.67
CA GLN A 187 -19.03 4.98 -8.64
C GLN A 187 -19.36 5.58 -10.03
N HIS A 188 -19.56 6.90 -10.11
CA HIS A 188 -19.85 7.63 -11.36
C HIS A 188 -18.74 8.62 -11.73
N TYR A 189 -17.62 8.61 -11.00
CA TYR A 189 -16.48 9.45 -11.31
C TYR A 189 -15.83 8.97 -12.62
N SER A 190 -15.52 9.92 -13.51
CA SER A 190 -14.86 9.64 -14.79
C SER A 190 -13.58 10.46 -14.99
N ASN A 191 -13.57 11.72 -14.60
CA ASN A 191 -12.41 12.62 -14.70
C ASN A 191 -12.59 13.87 -13.82
N GLY A 192 -11.51 14.64 -13.66
CA GLY A 192 -11.50 15.91 -12.95
C GLY A 192 -11.13 15.79 -11.48
N VAL A 193 -11.49 16.80 -10.68
CA VAL A 193 -11.25 16.80 -9.23
C VAL A 193 -12.56 16.50 -8.51
N ILE A 194 -12.55 15.50 -7.62
CA ILE A 194 -13.67 15.24 -6.73
C ILE A 194 -13.70 16.33 -5.65
N GLN A 195 -14.69 17.22 -5.72
CA GLN A 195 -14.82 18.37 -4.81
C GLN A 195 -16.08 18.31 -3.92
N PHE A 196 -16.98 17.34 -4.13
CA PHE A 196 -18.29 17.30 -3.47
C PHE A 196 -18.67 15.89 -2.95
N ASN A 197 -19.52 15.87 -1.91
CA ASN A 197 -20.23 14.72 -1.34
C ASN A 197 -19.48 13.78 -0.39
N CYS A 198 -18.41 14.24 0.26
CA CYS A 198 -17.89 13.54 1.44
C CYS A 198 -18.45 14.18 2.70
N THR A 199 -19.29 13.46 3.45
CA THR A 199 -19.53 13.85 4.85
C THR A 199 -18.19 13.73 5.59
N SER A 200 -17.77 14.76 6.30
CA SER A 200 -16.53 14.77 7.11
C SER A 200 -16.59 13.84 8.34
N SER A 201 -17.70 13.12 8.54
CA SER A 201 -17.86 12.15 9.61
C SER A 201 -16.96 10.94 9.39
N VAL A 202 -16.13 10.65 10.38
CA VAL A 202 -15.30 9.44 10.46
C VAL A 202 -16.10 8.14 10.34
N HIS A 203 -17.40 8.18 10.68
CA HIS A 203 -18.30 7.03 10.57
C HIS A 203 -18.74 6.72 9.14
N SER A 204 -18.49 7.63 8.20
CA SER A 204 -18.84 7.47 6.79
C SER A 204 -17.71 6.91 5.92
N LEU A 205 -16.51 6.77 6.51
CA LEU A 205 -15.35 6.18 5.87
C LEU A 205 -15.61 4.69 5.58
N ASN A 206 -15.42 4.27 4.33
CA ASN A 206 -15.82 2.93 3.87
C ASN A 206 -14.82 2.26 2.91
N HIS A 207 -13.76 2.96 2.49
CA HIS A 207 -12.84 2.44 1.51
C HIS A 207 -11.40 2.86 1.81
N ALA A 208 -10.44 1.96 1.59
CA ALA A 208 -9.02 2.21 1.76
C ALA A 208 -8.35 2.35 0.39
N VAL A 209 -7.54 3.39 0.21
CA VAL A 209 -6.86 3.70 -1.05
C VAL A 209 -5.42 4.10 -0.78
N GLN A 210 -4.61 4.17 -1.82
CA GLN A 210 -3.25 4.65 -1.77
C GLN A 210 -3.21 6.06 -2.34
N ILE A 211 -2.59 7.02 -1.65
CA ILE A 211 -2.23 8.30 -2.26
C ILE A 211 -0.83 8.15 -2.83
N VAL A 212 -0.69 8.41 -4.13
CA VAL A 212 0.56 8.24 -4.88
C VAL A 212 1.22 9.55 -5.27
N GLY A 213 0.55 10.68 -5.07
CA GLY A 213 1.09 11.97 -5.47
C GLY A 213 0.26 13.17 -5.05
N THR A 214 0.70 14.34 -5.47
CA THR A 214 0.03 15.62 -5.24
C THR A 214 0.30 16.62 -6.37
N LEU A 215 -0.62 17.55 -6.57
CA LEU A 215 -0.43 18.82 -7.27
C LEU A 215 -1.02 19.93 -6.41
N GLN A 216 -0.17 20.79 -5.84
CA GLN A 216 -0.54 21.78 -4.82
C GLN A 216 -1.29 21.12 -3.65
N LYS A 217 -2.61 21.29 -3.57
CA LYS A 217 -3.49 20.69 -2.57
C LYS A 217 -4.32 19.51 -3.10
N PHE A 218 -4.17 19.15 -4.37
CA PHE A 218 -4.87 18.01 -4.97
C PHE A 218 -4.06 16.74 -4.75
N LEU A 219 -4.68 15.71 -4.17
CA LEU A 219 -4.04 14.42 -3.89
C LEU A 219 -4.38 13.43 -5.02
N PHE A 220 -3.37 12.71 -5.50
CA PHE A 220 -3.54 11.67 -6.51
C PHE A 220 -3.75 10.34 -5.81
N ILE A 221 -4.88 9.70 -6.11
CA ILE A 221 -5.31 8.41 -5.55
C ILE A 221 -5.18 7.34 -6.63
#